data_AF-A0A962CRM3-F1
#
_entry.id   AF-A0A962CRM3-F1
#
_cell.length_a   1.000
_cell.length_b   1.000
_cell.length_c   1.000
_cell.angle_alpha   90.00
_cell.angle_beta   90.00
_cell.angle_gamma   90.00
#
_symmetry.space_group_name_H-M   'P 1'
#
loop_
_entity.id
_entity.type
_entity.pdbx_description
1 polymer ?
#
loop_
_entity_poly.entity_id
_entity_poly.type
_entity_poly.pdbx_seq_one_letter_code
_entity_poly.pdbx_strand_id
1 'polypeptide(L)'
;MNMSRPPEDFPLEPFDFEGNEIKVGNVVKILKIPEWLIHDLDTESAKIVKSCEGANMEITEIDEYGYAWVEKVSISTEENYQSNSFCMEPENLLLQKFI
;
A
#
# COMPACT_ATOMS: atom_id res chain seq x y z
N MET A 1 11.08 -28.99 -3.47
CA MET A 1 10.85 -27.55 -3.76
C MET A 1 11.76 -26.78 -2.83
N ASN A 2 12.79 -26.10 -3.37
CA ASN A 2 13.63 -25.22 -2.57
C ASN A 2 12.80 -23.96 -2.34
N MET A 3 12.33 -23.75 -1.12
CA MET A 3 11.80 -22.44 -0.71
C MET A 3 13.02 -21.53 -0.62
N SER A 4 13.21 -20.67 -1.61
CA SER A 4 14.21 -19.60 -1.55
C SER A 4 13.90 -18.79 -0.30
N ARG A 5 14.88 -18.67 0.62
CA ARG A 5 14.73 -17.74 1.74
C ARG A 5 14.42 -16.36 1.15
N PRO A 6 13.48 -15.60 1.73
CA PRO A 6 13.36 -14.20 1.37
C PRO A 6 14.72 -13.51 1.60
N PRO A 7 15.04 -12.46 0.83
CA PRO A 7 16.25 -11.65 1.05
C PRO A 7 16.43 -11.26 2.52
N GLU A 8 17.66 -11.02 2.98
CA GLU A 8 17.97 -10.75 4.41
C GLU A 8 17.23 -9.52 4.97
N ASP A 9 16.67 -8.67 4.10
CA ASP A 9 15.94 -7.45 4.43
C ASP A 9 14.43 -7.67 4.70
N PHE A 10 13.98 -8.92 4.86
CA PHE A 10 12.59 -9.26 5.14
C PHE A 10 12.37 -9.92 6.52
N PRO A 11 11.22 -9.67 7.17
CA PRO A 11 10.17 -8.74 6.75
C PRO A 11 10.63 -7.28 6.83
N LEU A 12 10.07 -6.43 5.97
CA LEU A 12 10.30 -4.99 6.03
C LEU A 12 9.87 -4.48 7.41
N GLU A 13 10.65 -3.55 7.96
CA GLU A 13 10.28 -2.93 9.23
C GLU A 13 9.01 -2.07 9.04
N PRO A 14 8.05 -2.09 9.98
CA PRO A 14 6.77 -1.40 9.84
C PRO A 14 6.92 0.08 10.20
N PHE A 15 7.93 0.77 9.65
CA PHE A 15 8.16 2.19 9.88
C PHE A 15 7.89 2.97 8.61
N ASP A 16 7.10 4.04 8.74
CA ASP A 16 6.87 4.98 7.65
C ASP A 16 8.15 5.75 7.27
N PHE A 17 8.05 6.62 6.26
CA PHE A 17 9.16 7.45 5.80
C PHE A 17 9.84 8.30 6.90
N GLU A 18 9.14 8.63 7.98
CA GLU A 18 9.66 9.43 9.10
C GLU A 18 10.07 8.57 10.31
N GLY A 19 10.03 7.25 10.20
CA GLY A 19 10.36 6.33 11.29
C GLY A 19 9.23 6.12 12.30
N ASN A 20 7.99 6.52 11.97
CA ASN A 20 6.83 6.22 12.82
C ASN A 20 6.35 4.80 12.56
N GLU A 21 6.08 4.05 13.63
CA GLU A 21 5.49 2.72 13.50
C GLU A 21 4.09 2.79 12.88
N ILE A 22 3.87 2.03 11.82
CA ILE A 22 2.57 1.85 11.16
C ILE A 22 1.96 0.50 11.52
N LYS A 23 0.63 0.46 11.58
CA LYS A 23 -0.14 -0.76 11.84
C LYS A 23 -1.45 -0.74 11.09
N VAL A 24 -2.09 -1.91 10.99
CA VAL A 24 -3.45 -2.06 10.46
C VAL A 24 -4.40 -1.07 11.16
N GLY A 25 -5.27 -0.42 10.38
CA GLY A 25 -6.18 0.63 10.81
C GLY A 25 -5.56 2.03 10.91
N ASN A 26 -4.25 2.18 10.70
CA ASN A 26 -3.67 3.50 10.51
C ASN A 26 -4.01 4.08 9.14
N VAL A 27 -4.21 5.39 9.10
CA VAL A 27 -4.32 6.12 7.84
C VAL A 27 -2.95 6.69 7.50
N VAL A 28 -2.51 6.42 6.28
CA VAL A 28 -1.23 6.84 5.73
C VAL A 28 -1.44 7.66 4.47
N LYS A 29 -0.56 8.62 4.23
CA LYS A 29 -0.45 9.30 2.95
C LYS A 29 0.48 8.50 2.05
N ILE A 30 0.03 8.21 0.83
CA ILE A 30 0.89 7.59 -0.18
C ILE A 30 1.86 8.67 -0.69
N LEU A 31 3.16 8.52 -0.45
CA LEU A 31 4.14 9.51 -0.87
C LEU A 31 4.49 9.37 -2.35
N LYS A 32 4.72 8.13 -2.79
CA LYS A 32 5.14 7.80 -4.14
C LYS A 32 4.71 6.38 -4.46
N ILE A 33 4.20 6.17 -5.66
CA ILE A 33 3.91 4.83 -6.19
C ILE A 33 5.18 4.31 -6.89
N PRO A 34 5.75 3.19 -6.44
CA PRO A 34 6.92 2.60 -7.08
C PRO A 34 6.62 2.16 -8.51
N GLU A 35 7.58 2.32 -9.41
CA GLU A 35 7.40 1.91 -10.81
C GLU A 35 7.16 0.39 -10.93
N TRP A 36 7.81 -0.41 -10.07
CA TRP A 36 7.61 -1.86 -10.03
C TRP A 36 6.14 -2.24 -9.76
N LEU A 37 5.38 -1.42 -9.03
CA LEU A 37 3.99 -1.72 -8.72
C LEU A 37 3.07 -1.56 -9.93
N ILE A 38 3.44 -0.68 -10.87
CA ILE A 38 2.58 -0.30 -12.00
C ILE A 38 3.10 -0.79 -13.36
N HIS A 39 4.36 -1.27 -13.45
CA HIS A 39 4.98 -1.59 -14.74
C HIS A 39 4.28 -2.69 -15.54
N ASP A 40 3.67 -3.66 -14.85
CA ASP A 40 2.96 -4.79 -15.46
C ASP A 40 1.43 -4.59 -15.49
N LEU A 41 0.94 -3.46 -14.99
CA LEU A 41 -0.49 -3.13 -15.04
C LEU A 41 -0.87 -2.58 -16.42
N ASP A 42 -2.12 -2.82 -16.83
CA ASP A 42 -2.66 -2.13 -17.99
C ASP A 42 -2.74 -0.62 -17.73
N THR A 43 -2.81 0.17 -18.80
CA THR A 43 -2.79 1.64 -18.75
C THR A 43 -3.83 2.23 -17.81
N GLU A 44 -5.03 1.66 -17.72
CA GLU A 44 -6.09 2.22 -16.87
C GLU A 44 -5.87 1.86 -15.41
N SER A 45 -5.49 0.61 -15.10
CA SER A 45 -5.11 0.20 -13.74
C SER A 45 -3.91 0.99 -13.22
N ALA A 46 -2.87 1.15 -14.05
CA ALA A 46 -1.68 1.95 -13.71
C ALA A 46 -2.04 3.40 -13.38
N LYS A 47 -2.93 4.03 -14.17
CA LYS A 47 -3.43 5.39 -13.87
C LYS A 47 -4.19 5.46 -12.55
N ILE A 48 -5.04 4.47 -12.25
CA ILE A 48 -5.82 4.45 -11.01
C ILE A 48 -4.87 4.35 -9.81
N VAL A 49 -3.92 3.42 -9.81
CA VAL A 49 -2.94 3.27 -8.73
C VAL A 49 -2.09 4.52 -8.60
N LYS A 50 -1.59 5.07 -9.71
CA LYS A 50 -0.78 6.30 -9.70
C LYS A 50 -1.54 7.52 -9.18
N SER A 51 -2.85 7.58 -9.42
CA SER A 51 -3.69 8.65 -8.87
C SER A 51 -3.85 8.60 -7.33
N CYS A 52 -3.37 7.55 -6.67
CA CYS A 52 -3.32 7.46 -5.21
C CYS A 52 -2.14 8.24 -4.62
N GLU A 53 -1.14 8.66 -5.40
CA GLU A 53 -0.06 9.52 -4.89
C GLU A 53 -0.63 10.79 -4.25
N GLY A 54 -0.22 11.04 -3.01
CA GLY A 54 -0.70 12.13 -2.17
C GLY A 54 -2.03 11.89 -1.47
N ALA A 55 -2.74 10.79 -1.76
CA ALA A 55 -3.99 10.45 -1.09
C ALA A 55 -3.75 9.82 0.28
N ASN A 56 -4.74 9.98 1.17
CA ASN A 56 -4.77 9.33 2.47
C ASN A 56 -5.58 8.03 2.36
N MET A 57 -5.00 6.92 2.81
CA MET A 57 -5.59 5.58 2.71
C MET A 57 -5.39 4.82 4.02
N GLU A 58 -6.36 3.98 4.39
CA GLU A 58 -6.25 3.12 5.56
C GLU A 58 -5.47 1.84 5.22
N ILE A 59 -4.57 1.43 6.11
CA ILE A 59 -3.89 0.14 6.03
C ILE A 59 -4.87 -0.95 6.42
N THR A 60 -5.21 -1.83 5.49
CA THR A 60 -6.13 -2.95 5.72
C THR A 60 -5.40 -4.20 6.21
N GLU A 61 -4.16 -4.39 5.81
CA GLU A 61 -3.33 -5.55 6.15
C GLU A 61 -1.83 -5.18 6.11
N ILE A 62 -1.01 -5.89 6.89
CA ILE A 62 0.45 -5.94 6.71
C ILE A 62 0.80 -7.41 6.56
N ASP A 63 1.36 -7.80 5.42
CA ASP A 63 1.61 -9.21 5.10
C ASP A 63 2.86 -9.77 5.78
N GLU A 64 3.14 -11.05 5.56
CA GLU A 64 4.30 -11.75 6.15
C GLU A 64 5.67 -11.20 5.72
N TYR A 65 5.69 -10.40 4.65
CA TYR A 65 6.89 -9.74 4.14
C TYR A 65 6.98 -8.27 4.60
N GLY A 66 5.99 -7.77 5.35
CA GLY A 66 5.99 -6.40 5.88
C GLY A 66 5.48 -5.35 4.89
N TYR A 67 4.90 -5.74 3.75
CA TYR A 67 4.23 -4.77 2.88
C TYR A 67 2.88 -4.37 3.48
N ALA A 68 2.59 -3.07 3.44
CA ALA A 68 1.31 -2.52 3.88
C ALA A 68 0.32 -2.49 2.71
N TRP A 69 -0.82 -3.13 2.91
CA TRP A 69 -1.92 -3.18 1.95
C TRP A 69 -2.89 -2.03 2.18
N VAL A 70 -3.28 -1.37 1.10
CA VAL A 70 -4.28 -0.31 1.08
C VAL A 70 -5.32 -0.60 0.00
N GLU A 71 -6.53 -0.09 0.20
CA GLU A 71 -7.63 -0.26 -0.74
C GLU A 71 -8.21 1.09 -1.17
N LYS A 72 -8.31 1.29 -2.48
CA LYS A 72 -9.05 2.41 -3.07
C LYS A 72 -10.40 1.93 -3.55
N VAL A 73 -11.44 2.25 -2.80
CA VAL A 73 -12.83 2.01 -3.22
C VAL A 73 -13.26 3.11 -4.20
N SER A 74 -13.62 2.73 -5.42
CA SER A 74 -14.07 3.63 -6.49
C SER A 74 -15.59 3.66 -6.63
N ILE A 75 -16.28 2.55 -6.32
CA ILE A 75 -17.74 2.45 -6.25
C ILE A 75 -18.10 1.63 -5.02
N SER A 76 -19.03 2.14 -4.21
CA SER A 76 -19.61 1.43 -3.08
C SER A 76 -21.10 1.71 -3.02
N THR A 77 -21.89 0.87 -3.70
CA THR A 77 -23.35 0.86 -3.65
C THR A 77 -23.83 -0.56 -3.33
N GLU A 78 -25.10 -0.73 -2.96
CA GLU A 78 -25.66 -2.05 -2.62
C GLU A 78 -25.54 -3.06 -3.78
N GLU A 79 -25.54 -2.59 -5.03
CA GLU A 79 -25.50 -3.42 -6.24
C GLU A 79 -24.11 -3.48 -6.88
N ASN A 80 -23.21 -2.55 -6.55
CA ASN A 80 -21.89 -2.45 -7.19
C ASN A 80 -20.81 -2.09 -6.17
N TYR A 81 -19.78 -2.93 -6.11
CA TYR A 81 -18.58 -2.68 -5.35
C TYR A 81 -17.38 -2.81 -6.28
N GLN A 82 -16.63 -1.72 -6.42
CA GLN A 82 -15.41 -1.68 -7.23
C GLN A 82 -14.31 -1.05 -6.41
N SER A 83 -13.24 -1.81 -6.18
CA SER A 83 -12.06 -1.35 -5.48
C SER A 83 -10.78 -1.82 -6.18
N ASN A 84 -9.69 -1.11 -5.89
CA ASN A 84 -8.34 -1.48 -6.28
C ASN A 84 -7.50 -1.60 -5.00
N SER A 85 -7.00 -2.80 -4.74
CA SER A 85 -6.11 -3.06 -3.60
C SER A 85 -4.69 -3.29 -4.09
N PHE A 86 -3.72 -2.72 -3.38
CA PHE A 86 -2.31 -2.86 -3.70
C PHE A 86 -1.48 -2.74 -2.42
N CYS A 87 -0.28 -3.31 -2.45
CA CYS A 87 0.66 -3.29 -1.34
C CYS A 87 1.84 -2.35 -1.61
N MET A 88 2.41 -1.80 -0.55
CA MET A 88 3.42 -0.77 -0.58
C MET A 88 4.49 -1.03 0.47
N GLU A 89 5.74 -0.70 0.15
CA GLU A 89 6.82 -0.66 1.13
C GLU A 89 6.52 0.47 2.14
N PRO A 90 6.68 0.24 3.46
CA PRO A 90 6.42 1.24 4.49
C PRO A 90 7.12 2.59 4.26
N GLU A 91 8.32 2.59 3.67
CA GLU A 91 9.08 3.81 3.33
C GLU A 91 8.38 4.73 2.32
N ASN A 92 7.41 4.22 1.56
CA ASN A 92 6.62 5.01 0.61
C ASN A 92 5.34 5.58 1.24
N LEU A 93 5.17 5.43 2.54
CA LEU A 93 4.01 5.85 3.32
C LEU A 93 4.39 6.91 4.35
N LEU A 94 3.41 7.71 4.75
CA LEU A 94 3.55 8.67 5.85
C LEU A 94 2.32 8.62 6.75
N LEU A 95 2.50 8.23 8.01
CA LEU A 95 1.44 8.14 9.01
C LEU A 95 0.74 9.49 9.20
N GLN A 96 -0.58 9.50 9.09
CA GLN A 96 -1.40 10.69 9.33
C GLN A 96 -1.97 10.63 10.75
N LYS A 97 -1.77 11.71 11.52
CA LYS A 97 -2.36 11.89 12.85
C LYS A 97 -3.54 12.84 12.72
N PHE A 98 -4.76 12.33 12.91
CA PHE A 98 -5.95 13.18 13.00
C PHE A 98 -6.07 13.68 14.45
N ILE A 99 -6.16 15.00 14.61
CA ILE A 99 -6.29 15.72 15.88
C ILE A 99 -7.77 15.94 16.17
#